data_AF-A0A966BZK0-F1
#
_entry.id   AF-A0A966BZK0-F1
#
_cell.length_a   1.000
_cell.length_b   1.000
_cell.length_c   1.000
_cell.angle_alpha   90.00
_cell.angle_beta   90.00
_cell.angle_gamma   90.00
#
_symmetry.space_group_name_H-M   'P 1'
#
loop_
_entity.id
_entity.type
_entity.pdbx_description
1 polymer ?
#
loop_
_entity_poly.entity_id
_entity_poly.type
_entity_poly.pdbx_seq_one_letter_code
_entity_poly.pdbx_strand_id
1 'polypeptide(L)'
;MTLRTRRCIFYSFILIFIVVGVSVIFYSQGWRLVANCKIAELQNCKIEFQKTGAVFIETSPKGAEIKINGKIFKDKSGLLQSGTFIDNFLPKNYKIEIKKDGYLAWQKNLSVKSGMVAETGKIILIPEKISPQPVSTSKNAAVFWEKGNKFVFSNGDALYYPGQGEPAKLKGNSFIAWSEDGSKFITKDTAILIYYFYDANNISKTTNLNSTFNNLSKTSISEIIFHPADSNKLVIKAKNGALYILDLNRLTIETVTQKITVSFAVKNPNILYVSGSEIRSFNLLLKTDDLRFKLSKELTEQKISEIYSNGNAIFVLFQNGGLYIFNQQNPTGLKIAGSIKKSVVSPDNKKLAFWDNNYELNIYFIEDYQTEIVKKSGDITVLNAYRESGIKNVFWYKDSRYLLVETIGNTVNFIEIDDRQLINEYTLSENSSNLHYEQNSNRLYFIRENKIYFVEI
;
A
#
# COMPACT_ATOMS: atom_id res chain seq x y z
N MET A 1 43.03 46.26 49.18
CA MET A 1 41.67 45.70 48.94
C MET A 1 41.14 45.12 50.25
N THR A 2 39.95 45.51 50.72
CA THR A 2 39.44 45.00 52.02
C THR A 2 38.98 43.54 51.91
N LEU A 3 38.99 42.79 53.02
CA LEU A 3 38.50 41.40 53.08
C LEU A 3 37.06 41.28 52.55
N ARG A 4 36.23 42.29 52.81
CA ARG A 4 34.84 42.38 52.32
C ARG A 4 34.80 42.49 50.79
N THR A 5 35.61 43.37 50.21
CA THR A 5 35.68 43.55 48.74
C THR A 5 36.13 42.26 48.04
N ARG A 6 37.14 41.55 48.58
CA ARG A 6 37.59 40.26 48.02
C ARG A 6 36.49 39.19 48.05
N ARG A 7 35.76 39.09 49.17
CA ARG A 7 34.62 38.16 49.31
C ARG A 7 33.49 38.51 48.35
N CYS A 8 33.13 39.79 48.20
CA CYS A 8 32.09 40.20 47.25
C CYS A 8 32.44 39.81 45.81
N ILE A 9 33.69 40.03 45.39
CA ILE A 9 34.13 39.67 44.03
C ILE A 9 34.12 38.14 43.82
N PHE A 10 34.58 37.38 44.81
CA PHE A 10 34.57 35.92 44.73
C PHE A 10 33.14 35.37 44.59
N TYR A 11 32.22 35.80 45.44
CA TYR A 11 30.83 35.35 45.37
C TYR A 11 30.10 35.88 44.12
N SER A 12 30.45 37.06 43.61
CA SER A 12 29.89 37.53 42.33
C SER A 12 30.34 36.64 41.16
N PHE A 13 31.61 36.20 41.13
CA PHE A 13 32.07 35.27 40.09
C PHE A 13 31.42 33.89 40.22
N ILE A 14 31.21 33.37 41.43
CA ILE A 14 30.45 32.12 41.63
C ILE A 14 29.03 32.27 41.11
N LEU A 15 28.34 33.37 41.46
CA LEU A 15 26.98 33.62 41.00
C LEU A 15 26.92 33.71 39.47
N ILE A 16 27.84 34.45 38.86
CA ILE A 16 27.96 34.56 37.39
C ILE A 16 28.21 33.19 36.77
N PHE A 17 29.12 32.39 37.32
CA PHE A 17 29.43 31.06 36.83
C PHE A 17 28.20 30.14 36.88
N ILE A 18 27.45 30.16 37.98
CA ILE A 18 26.21 29.36 38.11
C ILE A 18 25.17 29.82 37.08
N VAL A 19 24.93 31.13 36.94
CA VAL A 19 23.94 31.67 36.00
C VAL A 19 24.32 31.34 34.56
N VAL A 20 25.58 31.57 34.18
CA VAL A 20 26.07 31.28 32.82
C VAL A 20 26.08 29.78 32.56
N GLY A 21 26.59 28.98 33.50
CA GLY A 21 26.64 27.52 33.36
C GLY A 21 25.26 26.90 33.18
N VAL A 22 24.30 27.28 34.04
CA VAL A 22 22.90 26.84 33.93
C VAL A 22 22.28 27.29 32.59
N SER A 23 22.53 28.54 32.18
CA SER A 23 22.03 29.06 30.89
C SER A 23 22.60 28.29 29.70
N VAL A 24 23.90 27.95 29.72
CA VAL A 24 24.55 27.15 28.68
C VAL A 24 23.97 25.74 28.62
N ILE A 25 23.72 25.10 29.77
CA ILE A 25 23.09 23.77 29.83
C ILE A 25 21.67 23.80 29.24
N PHE A 26 20.86 24.78 29.63
CA PHE A 26 19.52 24.95 29.05
C PHE A 26 19.59 25.22 27.55
N TYR A 27 20.50 26.07 27.11
CA TYR A 27 20.70 26.37 25.69
C TYR A 27 21.13 25.13 24.89
N SER A 28 22.04 24.31 25.42
CA SER A 28 22.49 23.06 24.78
C SER A 28 21.41 21.99 24.76
N GLN A 29 20.48 22.01 25.71
CA GLN A 29 19.28 21.16 25.70
C GLN A 29 18.18 21.67 24.75
N GLY A 30 18.41 22.76 24.03
CA GLY A 30 17.47 23.34 23.06
C GLY A 30 16.47 24.32 23.67
N TRP A 31 16.66 24.79 24.90
CA TRP A 31 15.79 25.84 25.45
C TRP A 31 16.14 27.20 24.88
N ARG A 32 15.11 27.99 24.58
CA ARG A 32 15.22 29.35 24.05
C ARG A 32 14.29 30.28 24.82
N LEU A 33 14.79 31.48 25.07
CA LEU A 33 13.97 32.61 25.51
C LEU A 33 13.45 33.32 24.26
N VAL A 34 12.13 33.43 24.15
CA VAL A 34 11.46 34.06 23.01
C VAL A 34 10.61 35.21 23.50
N ALA A 35 10.86 36.41 23.00
CA ALA A 35 10.05 37.58 23.28
C ALA A 35 9.00 37.75 22.18
N ASN A 36 7.72 37.57 22.52
CA ASN A 36 6.60 37.74 21.58
C ASN A 36 6.06 39.16 21.67
N CYS A 37 6.77 40.12 21.06
CA CYS A 37 6.46 41.55 21.20
C CYS A 37 6.62 42.26 19.85
N LYS A 38 5.61 43.05 19.44
CA LYS A 38 5.78 44.02 18.35
C LYS A 38 6.51 45.24 18.90
N ILE A 39 7.41 45.84 18.11
CA ILE A 39 8.23 46.99 18.53
C ILE A 39 7.36 48.17 19.04
N ALA A 40 6.11 48.28 18.56
CA ALA A 40 5.16 49.33 18.97
C ALA A 40 4.41 49.07 20.29
N GLU A 41 4.54 47.89 20.92
CA GLU A 41 3.73 47.48 22.10
C GLU A 41 4.61 46.85 23.20
N LEU A 42 5.65 47.57 23.64
CA LEU A 42 6.57 47.12 24.70
C LEU A 42 5.90 46.81 26.04
N GLN A 43 4.72 47.39 26.33
CA GLN A 43 3.98 47.14 27.58
C GLN A 43 3.37 45.74 27.70
N ASN A 44 3.17 45.01 26.59
CA ASN A 44 2.55 43.67 26.58
C ASN A 44 3.56 42.55 26.25
N CYS A 45 4.84 42.79 26.54
CA CYS A 45 5.91 41.91 26.11
C CYS A 45 5.94 40.61 26.94
N LYS A 46 5.53 39.49 26.34
CA LYS A 46 5.58 38.17 26.98
C LYS A 46 6.87 37.45 26.59
N ILE A 47 7.72 37.18 27.58
CA ILE A 47 8.91 36.34 27.41
C ILE A 47 8.53 34.90 27.73
N GLU A 48 8.69 34.01 26.77
CA GLU A 48 8.40 32.59 26.91
C GLU A 48 9.70 31.79 26.89
N PHE A 49 9.84 30.88 27.86
CA PHE A 49 10.92 29.92 27.91
C PHE A 49 10.41 28.59 27.37
N GLN A 50 10.86 28.22 26.17
CA GLN A 50 10.36 27.04 25.46
C GLN A 50 11.49 26.22 24.85
N LYS A 51 11.31 24.89 24.86
CA LYS A 51 12.22 23.96 24.21
C LYS A 51 11.96 23.92 22.71
N THR A 52 13.00 24.01 21.91
CA THR A 52 12.91 23.86 20.45
C THR A 52 12.55 22.44 20.06
N GLY A 53 12.01 22.29 18.86
CA GLY A 53 11.90 21.02 18.17
C GLY A 53 12.89 20.94 17.00
N ALA A 54 12.74 19.87 16.23
CA ALA A 54 13.51 19.63 15.03
C ALA A 54 12.62 19.13 13.89
N VAL A 55 13.17 19.11 12.69
CA VAL A 55 12.55 18.56 11.48
C VAL A 55 13.51 17.54 10.89
N PHE A 56 13.00 16.36 10.54
CA PHE A 56 13.75 15.34 9.81
C PHE A 56 13.10 15.10 8.45
N ILE A 57 13.90 15.22 7.38
CA ILE A 57 13.47 15.12 5.99
C ILE A 57 14.32 14.07 5.28
N GLU A 58 13.68 13.09 4.66
CA GLU A 58 14.32 12.11 3.80
C GLU A 58 13.74 12.23 2.38
N THR A 59 14.58 12.28 1.35
CA THR A 59 14.15 12.42 -0.05
C THR A 59 14.72 11.32 -0.93
N SER A 60 13.96 10.96 -1.97
CA SER A 60 14.39 10.07 -3.03
C SER A 60 14.01 10.70 -4.38
N PRO A 61 14.99 11.01 -5.25
CA PRO A 61 16.42 10.88 -5.05
C PRO A 61 17.00 11.84 -3.99
N LYS A 62 18.24 11.55 -3.56
CA LYS A 62 19.02 12.39 -2.64
C LYS A 62 19.53 13.67 -3.34
N GLY A 63 20.01 14.62 -2.55
CA GLY A 63 20.56 15.89 -3.03
C GLY A 63 19.46 16.83 -3.53
N ALA A 64 18.36 16.92 -2.79
CA ALA A 64 17.31 17.90 -3.05
C ALA A 64 17.59 19.20 -2.26
N GLU A 65 17.13 20.33 -2.78
CA GLU A 65 17.11 21.60 -2.05
C GLU A 65 15.94 21.60 -1.06
N ILE A 66 16.25 21.80 0.23
CA ILE A 66 15.27 21.84 1.31
C ILE A 66 15.03 23.30 1.71
N LYS A 67 13.80 23.81 1.57
CA LYS A 67 13.40 25.13 2.08
C LYS A 67 12.44 25.00 3.24
N ILE A 68 12.73 25.72 4.32
CA ILE A 68 11.85 25.83 5.49
C ILE A 68 11.54 27.31 5.71
N ASN A 69 10.29 27.71 5.47
CA ASN A 69 9.85 29.12 5.42
C ASN A 69 10.78 29.99 4.54
N GLY A 70 11.16 29.47 3.37
CA GLY A 70 12.04 30.15 2.41
C GLY A 70 13.54 30.08 2.72
N LYS A 71 13.95 29.68 3.93
CA LYS A 71 15.37 29.48 4.26
C LYS A 71 15.85 28.15 3.70
N ILE A 72 16.95 28.19 2.95
CA ILE A 72 17.56 27.01 2.31
C ILE A 72 18.42 26.25 3.33
N PHE A 73 18.31 24.93 3.30
CA PHE A 73 19.12 23.98 4.03
C PHE A 73 19.72 22.98 3.04
N LYS A 74 21.02 22.70 3.21
CA LYS A 74 21.71 21.69 2.40
C LYS A 74 21.27 20.31 2.83
N ASP A 75 20.90 19.47 1.86
CA ASP A 75 20.69 18.05 2.11
C ASP A 75 22.00 17.39 2.56
N LYS A 76 21.96 16.80 3.75
CA LYS A 76 23.07 16.06 4.38
C LYS A 76 22.95 14.55 4.18
N SER A 77 21.94 14.08 3.44
CA SER A 77 21.82 12.67 3.09
C SER A 77 23.03 12.21 2.27
N GLY A 78 23.47 10.97 2.51
CA GLY A 78 24.69 10.40 1.93
C GLY A 78 24.69 8.89 2.03
N LEU A 79 25.87 8.26 1.94
CA LEU A 79 25.98 6.79 2.01
C LEU A 79 25.58 6.23 3.38
N LEU A 80 25.89 6.94 4.47
CA LEU A 80 25.67 6.49 5.86
C LEU A 80 24.47 7.17 6.55
N GLN A 81 23.85 8.16 5.91
CA GLN A 81 22.75 8.94 6.47
C GLN A 81 21.62 9.05 5.44
N SER A 82 20.41 8.59 5.79
CA SER A 82 19.28 8.56 4.83
C SER A 82 18.66 9.92 4.58
N GLY A 83 18.62 10.80 5.58
CA GLY A 83 17.96 12.11 5.52
C GLY A 83 18.70 13.24 6.25
N THR A 84 18.07 14.40 6.33
CA THR A 84 18.60 15.62 6.91
C THR A 84 17.85 15.98 8.19
N PHE A 85 18.58 16.01 9.31
CA PHE A 85 18.09 16.51 10.59
C PHE A 85 18.42 18.00 10.74
N ILE A 86 17.41 18.81 11.03
CA ILE A 86 17.51 20.26 11.19
C ILE A 86 16.82 20.64 12.50
N ASP A 87 17.59 21.14 13.45
CA ASP A 87 17.14 21.47 14.80
C ASP A 87 16.91 22.97 15.00
N ASN A 88 16.65 23.34 16.27
CA ASN A 88 16.53 24.73 16.70
C ASN A 88 15.31 25.47 16.10
N PHE A 89 14.22 24.75 15.86
CA PHE A 89 12.95 25.33 15.46
C PHE A 89 12.08 25.63 16.68
N LEU A 90 11.51 26.83 16.73
CA LEU A 90 10.50 27.15 17.74
C LEU A 90 9.22 26.36 17.46
N PRO A 91 8.44 25.97 18.48
CA PRO A 91 7.18 25.29 18.27
C PRO A 91 6.18 26.15 17.48
N LYS A 92 5.94 25.80 16.21
CA LYS A 92 4.95 26.41 15.32
C LYS A 92 4.87 25.62 14.00
N ASN A 93 4.00 26.09 13.09
CA ASN A 93 3.91 25.54 11.74
C ASN A 93 4.99 26.14 10.82
N TYR A 94 5.60 25.29 10.00
CA TYR A 94 6.60 25.64 9.02
C TYR A 94 6.20 25.12 7.64
N LYS A 95 6.28 25.98 6.63
CA LYS A 95 6.15 25.59 5.22
C LYS A 95 7.45 24.95 4.78
N ILE A 96 7.37 23.68 4.37
CA ILE A 96 8.47 22.93 3.79
C ILE A 96 8.26 22.90 2.28
N GLU A 97 9.31 23.19 1.52
CA GLU A 97 9.35 22.99 0.08
C GLU A 97 10.62 22.22 -0.26
N ILE A 98 10.47 21.17 -1.06
CA ILE A 98 11.57 20.34 -1.54
C ILE A 98 11.62 20.47 -3.05
N LYS A 99 12.79 20.80 -3.59
CA LYS A 99 13.01 20.98 -5.03
C LYS A 99 14.26 20.26 -5.48
N LYS A 100 14.23 19.74 -6.70
CA LYS A 100 15.39 19.16 -7.35
C LYS A 100 15.26 19.36 -8.86
N ASP A 101 16.35 19.72 -9.52
CA ASP A 101 16.34 19.95 -10.97
C ASP A 101 15.86 18.71 -11.74
N GLY A 102 14.86 18.89 -12.60
CA GLY A 102 14.23 17.82 -13.38
C GLY A 102 13.16 17.01 -12.63
N TYR A 103 12.77 17.42 -11.41
CA TYR A 103 11.75 16.77 -10.60
C TYR A 103 10.67 17.76 -10.16
N LEU A 104 9.44 17.26 -10.04
CA LEU A 104 8.31 18.01 -9.51
C LEU A 104 8.54 18.35 -8.04
N ALA A 105 8.19 19.58 -7.66
CA ALA A 105 8.35 20.06 -6.30
C ALA A 105 7.38 19.36 -5.33
N TRP A 106 7.81 19.18 -4.09
CA TRP A 106 6.99 18.70 -2.99
C TRP A 106 6.85 19.78 -1.94
N GLN A 107 5.67 19.92 -1.34
CA GLN A 107 5.42 20.94 -0.31
C GLN A 107 4.49 20.46 0.80
N LYS A 108 4.72 20.91 2.02
CA LYS A 108 3.88 20.55 3.18
C LYS A 108 3.98 21.57 4.29
N ASN A 109 2.91 21.74 5.07
CA ASN A 109 2.98 22.46 6.34
C ASN A 109 3.20 21.47 7.48
N LEU A 110 4.34 21.58 8.17
CA LEU A 110 4.68 20.74 9.31
C LEU A 110 4.56 21.49 10.62
N SER A 111 3.92 20.87 11.60
CA SER A 111 3.82 21.40 12.96
C SER A 111 4.99 20.89 13.79
N VAL A 112 5.91 21.78 14.15
CA VAL A 112 6.99 21.47 15.09
C VAL A 112 6.47 21.67 16.51
N LYS A 113 6.62 20.65 17.35
CA LYS A 113 6.25 20.67 18.76
C LYS A 113 7.49 20.78 19.65
N SER A 114 7.30 21.30 20.86
CA SER A 114 8.37 21.50 21.83
C SER A 114 9.05 20.17 22.19
N GLY A 115 10.37 20.08 21.98
CA GLY A 115 11.16 18.89 22.28
C GLY A 115 10.90 17.67 21.36
N MET A 116 10.14 17.81 20.27
CA MET A 116 9.82 16.73 19.35
C MET A 116 10.46 16.94 17.97
N VAL A 117 10.61 15.84 17.22
CA VAL A 117 11.02 15.85 15.81
C VAL A 117 9.77 15.74 14.96
N ALA A 118 9.56 16.69 14.04
CA ALA A 118 8.53 16.61 13.02
C ALA A 118 9.08 15.88 11.79
N GLU A 119 8.33 14.90 11.29
CA GLU A 119 8.74 14.04 10.17
C GLU A 119 7.73 14.09 9.01
N THR A 120 8.23 13.91 7.80
CA THR A 120 7.46 13.81 6.55
C THR A 120 7.33 12.39 6.04
N GLY A 121 8.05 11.43 6.64
CA GLY A 121 8.37 10.18 5.98
C GLY A 121 9.34 10.41 4.81
N LYS A 122 9.60 9.35 4.04
CA LYS A 122 10.44 9.42 2.85
C LYS A 122 9.65 10.06 1.70
N ILE A 123 10.13 11.20 1.23
CA ILE A 123 9.55 11.94 0.11
C ILE A 123 10.05 11.36 -1.20
N ILE A 124 9.14 10.88 -2.04
CA ILE A 124 9.45 10.44 -3.41
C ILE A 124 9.21 11.60 -4.37
N LEU A 125 10.28 12.14 -4.95
CA LEU A 125 10.18 13.18 -5.97
C LEU A 125 10.00 12.53 -7.34
N ILE A 126 8.97 12.96 -8.06
CA ILE A 126 8.63 12.44 -9.38
C ILE A 126 9.34 13.26 -10.46
N PRO A 127 10.00 12.65 -11.45
CA PRO A 127 10.61 13.37 -12.57
C PRO A 127 9.56 14.20 -13.34
N GLU A 128 9.92 15.41 -13.77
CA GLU A 128 9.03 16.26 -14.59
C GLU A 128 8.72 15.63 -15.96
N LYS A 129 9.66 14.82 -16.47
CA LYS A 129 9.52 14.08 -17.72
C LYS A 129 9.69 12.60 -17.46
N ILE A 130 8.60 11.86 -17.62
CA ILE A 130 8.58 10.41 -17.52
C ILE A 130 8.70 9.84 -18.94
N SER A 131 9.65 8.93 -19.16
CA SER A 131 9.88 8.28 -20.46
C SER A 131 9.53 6.80 -20.38
N PRO A 132 8.31 6.40 -20.80
CA PRO A 132 7.90 5.01 -20.77
C PRO A 132 8.73 4.12 -21.68
N GLN A 133 9.10 2.95 -21.17
CA GLN A 133 9.85 1.94 -21.91
C GLN A 133 8.88 0.91 -22.49
N PRO A 134 8.95 0.57 -23.80
CA PRO A 134 8.05 -0.40 -24.40
C PRO A 134 8.36 -1.83 -23.93
N VAL A 135 7.32 -2.63 -23.74
CA VAL A 135 7.43 -4.09 -23.60
C VAL A 135 7.19 -4.72 -24.97
N SER A 136 8.16 -5.49 -25.46
CA SER A 136 8.06 -6.11 -26.79
C SER A 136 7.08 -7.29 -26.78
N THR A 137 5.89 -7.09 -27.36
CA THR A 137 4.85 -8.11 -27.49
C THR A 137 4.60 -8.58 -28.92
N SER A 138 5.27 -7.98 -29.92
CA SER A 138 5.07 -8.12 -31.38
C SER A 138 3.63 -7.92 -31.92
N LYS A 139 2.60 -7.95 -31.06
CA LYS A 139 1.19 -7.65 -31.34
C LYS A 139 0.64 -6.57 -30.42
N ASN A 140 -0.42 -5.91 -30.88
CA ASN A 140 -1.22 -5.03 -30.04
C ASN A 140 -1.80 -5.79 -28.84
N ALA A 141 -1.90 -5.10 -27.71
CA ALA A 141 -2.46 -5.60 -26.47
C ALA A 141 -3.66 -4.73 -26.06
N ALA A 142 -4.79 -5.36 -25.73
CA ALA A 142 -5.97 -4.69 -25.19
C ALA A 142 -6.02 -4.75 -23.65
N VAL A 143 -5.57 -5.88 -23.08
CA VAL A 143 -5.40 -6.11 -21.65
C VAL A 143 -4.14 -6.94 -21.46
N PHE A 144 -3.42 -6.76 -20.36
CA PHE A 144 -2.34 -7.63 -19.95
C PHE A 144 -2.45 -8.01 -18.47
N TRP A 145 -1.77 -9.09 -18.13
CA TRP A 145 -1.55 -9.59 -16.79
C TRP A 145 -0.08 -9.89 -16.64
N GLU A 146 0.55 -9.30 -15.62
CA GLU A 146 1.98 -9.37 -15.38
C GLU A 146 2.26 -10.00 -14.01
N LYS A 147 3.34 -10.78 -13.92
CA LYS A 147 3.93 -11.25 -12.66
C LYS A 147 5.40 -11.58 -12.89
N GLY A 148 6.30 -10.96 -12.13
CA GLY A 148 7.73 -11.29 -12.16
C GLY A 148 8.40 -11.08 -13.53
N ASN A 149 8.04 -10.00 -14.22
CA ASN A 149 8.43 -9.61 -15.57
C ASN A 149 7.99 -10.59 -16.68
N LYS A 150 6.96 -11.40 -16.42
CA LYS A 150 6.30 -12.27 -17.41
C LYS A 150 4.88 -11.77 -17.67
N PHE A 151 4.40 -11.97 -18.90
CA PHE A 151 3.14 -11.40 -19.34
C PHE A 151 2.26 -12.44 -20.01
N VAL A 152 0.96 -12.28 -19.81
CA VAL A 152 -0.08 -12.75 -20.72
C VAL A 152 -0.83 -11.52 -21.19
N PHE A 153 -1.17 -11.43 -22.47
CA PHE A 153 -1.93 -10.29 -22.99
C PHE A 153 -3.02 -10.74 -23.96
N SER A 154 -4.06 -9.93 -24.10
CA SER A 154 -5.14 -10.16 -25.04
C SER A 154 -4.96 -9.34 -26.31
N ASN A 155 -5.36 -9.92 -27.44
CA ASN A 155 -5.56 -9.22 -28.71
C ASN A 155 -6.87 -9.74 -29.32
N GLY A 156 -7.90 -8.88 -29.33
CA GLY A 156 -9.29 -9.34 -29.47
C GLY A 156 -9.66 -10.30 -28.33
N ASP A 157 -10.35 -11.39 -28.65
CA ASP A 157 -10.77 -12.42 -27.68
C ASP A 157 -9.68 -13.45 -27.37
N ALA A 158 -8.55 -13.41 -28.07
CA ALA A 158 -7.48 -14.39 -27.91
C ALA A 158 -6.43 -13.91 -26.90
N LEU A 159 -5.92 -14.87 -26.11
CA LEU A 159 -4.80 -14.65 -25.20
C LEU A 159 -3.49 -15.10 -25.82
N TYR A 160 -2.42 -14.38 -25.49
CA TYR A 160 -1.08 -14.60 -26.01
C TYR A 160 -0.04 -14.52 -24.91
N TYR A 161 1.03 -15.30 -25.06
CA TYR A 161 2.23 -15.22 -24.25
C TYR A 161 3.40 -14.72 -25.12
N PRO A 162 4.16 -13.68 -24.71
CA PRO A 162 5.26 -13.15 -25.50
C PRO A 162 6.37 -14.18 -25.74
N GLY A 163 7.03 -14.09 -26.89
CA GLY A 163 8.19 -14.91 -27.25
C GLY A 163 9.19 -14.12 -28.10
N GLN A 164 10.31 -14.73 -28.50
CA GLN A 164 11.32 -14.04 -29.33
C GLN A 164 10.85 -13.72 -30.76
N GLY A 165 9.69 -14.24 -31.20
CA GLY A 165 9.09 -13.96 -32.50
C GLY A 165 7.58 -13.70 -32.38
N GLU A 166 6.79 -14.42 -33.17
CA GLU A 166 5.33 -14.41 -33.02
C GLU A 166 4.92 -14.91 -31.62
N PRO A 167 4.01 -14.21 -30.93
CA PRO A 167 3.61 -14.57 -29.59
C PRO A 167 2.73 -15.83 -29.64
N ALA A 168 2.92 -16.72 -28.67
CA ALA A 168 2.22 -17.99 -28.62
C ALA A 168 0.75 -17.78 -28.25
N LYS A 169 -0.18 -18.21 -29.13
CA LYS A 169 -1.61 -18.19 -28.83
C LYS A 169 -1.94 -19.23 -27.75
N LEU A 170 -2.62 -18.81 -26.70
CA LEU A 170 -3.03 -19.66 -25.58
C LEU A 170 -4.42 -20.23 -25.81
N LYS A 171 -4.74 -21.35 -25.14
CA LYS A 171 -6.10 -21.88 -25.05
C LYS A 171 -6.90 -21.05 -24.06
N GLY A 172 -8.21 -20.92 -24.32
CA GLY A 172 -9.09 -20.05 -23.55
C GLY A 172 -9.00 -18.58 -23.96
N ASN A 173 -9.93 -17.80 -23.43
CA ASN A 173 -10.16 -16.39 -23.75
C ASN A 173 -10.18 -15.49 -22.49
N SER A 174 -10.04 -16.07 -21.30
CA SER A 174 -10.01 -15.34 -20.03
C SER A 174 -8.79 -15.77 -19.20
N PHE A 175 -7.99 -14.80 -18.75
CA PHE A 175 -6.91 -15.05 -17.80
C PHE A 175 -7.47 -15.19 -16.39
N ILE A 176 -7.01 -16.19 -15.64
CA ILE A 176 -7.52 -16.49 -14.30
C ILE A 176 -6.56 -16.03 -13.21
N ALA A 177 -5.32 -16.52 -13.22
CA ALA A 177 -4.33 -16.18 -12.20
C ALA A 177 -2.91 -16.54 -12.62
N TRP A 178 -1.93 -15.82 -12.07
CA TRP A 178 -0.53 -16.25 -11.97
C TRP A 178 -0.31 -17.03 -10.67
N SER A 179 0.65 -17.96 -10.68
CA SER A 179 1.23 -18.48 -9.44
C SER A 179 2.04 -17.39 -8.74
N GLU A 180 2.21 -17.52 -7.41
CA GLU A 180 2.91 -16.51 -6.61
C GLU A 180 4.35 -16.28 -7.08
N ASP A 181 5.03 -17.33 -7.55
CA ASP A 181 6.37 -17.27 -8.11
C ASP A 181 6.42 -16.81 -9.59
N GLY A 182 5.27 -16.53 -10.22
CA GLY A 182 5.16 -16.18 -11.64
C GLY A 182 5.60 -17.30 -12.60
N SER A 183 5.83 -18.53 -12.12
CA SER A 183 6.31 -19.63 -12.96
C SER A 183 5.21 -20.33 -13.75
N LYS A 184 3.95 -20.26 -13.28
CA LYS A 184 2.77 -20.90 -13.87
C LYS A 184 1.61 -19.91 -13.96
N PHE A 185 0.65 -20.19 -14.83
CA PHE A 185 -0.60 -19.43 -14.88
C PHE A 185 -1.76 -20.29 -15.36
N ILE A 186 -2.97 -19.78 -15.17
CA ILE A 186 -4.23 -20.42 -15.57
C ILE A 186 -5.00 -19.52 -16.51
N THR A 187 -5.52 -20.09 -17.60
CA THR A 187 -6.52 -19.48 -18.46
C THR A 187 -7.81 -20.28 -18.43
N LYS A 188 -8.90 -19.69 -18.90
CA LYS A 188 -10.21 -20.32 -19.00
C LYS A 188 -10.82 -20.03 -20.36
N ASP A 189 -11.43 -21.05 -20.94
CA ASP A 189 -12.42 -20.88 -22.00
C ASP A 189 -13.78 -20.64 -21.36
N THR A 190 -14.32 -19.44 -21.51
CA THR A 190 -15.59 -19.05 -20.87
C THR A 190 -16.81 -19.65 -21.55
N ALA A 191 -16.71 -20.10 -22.82
CA ALA A 191 -17.82 -20.72 -23.53
C ALA A 191 -18.06 -22.16 -23.08
N ILE A 192 -16.98 -22.94 -22.92
CA ILE A 192 -17.05 -24.36 -22.51
C ILE A 192 -16.68 -24.60 -21.04
N LEU A 193 -16.34 -23.53 -20.31
CA LEU A 193 -15.99 -23.54 -18.88
C LEU A 193 -14.81 -24.46 -18.53
N ILE A 194 -13.82 -24.56 -19.42
CA ILE A 194 -12.59 -25.35 -19.21
C ILE A 194 -11.44 -24.46 -18.77
N TYR A 195 -10.75 -24.85 -17.71
CA TYR A 195 -9.52 -24.24 -17.22
C TYR A 195 -8.29 -24.95 -17.80
N TYR A 196 -7.32 -24.15 -18.23
CA TYR A 196 -6.04 -24.61 -18.77
C TYR A 196 -4.90 -24.12 -17.89
N PHE A 197 -4.01 -25.03 -17.52
CA PHE A 197 -2.80 -24.75 -16.76
C PHE A 197 -1.58 -24.72 -17.67
N TYR A 198 -0.74 -23.70 -17.49
CA TYR A 198 0.45 -23.46 -18.27
C TYR A 198 1.70 -23.35 -17.41
N ASP A 199 2.79 -23.90 -17.94
CA ASP A 199 4.15 -23.58 -17.50
C ASP A 199 4.67 -22.40 -18.33
N ALA A 200 4.98 -21.28 -17.68
CA ALA A 200 5.50 -20.09 -18.37
C ALA A 200 6.86 -20.34 -19.04
N ASN A 201 7.61 -21.35 -18.58
CA ASN A 201 8.87 -21.76 -19.18
C ASN A 201 8.67 -22.80 -20.31
N ASN A 202 7.47 -23.35 -20.48
CA ASN A 202 7.14 -24.31 -21.53
C ASN A 202 5.70 -24.13 -22.04
N ILE A 203 5.48 -23.03 -22.76
CA ILE A 203 4.15 -22.61 -23.24
C ILE A 203 3.50 -23.60 -24.22
N SER A 204 4.30 -24.47 -24.85
CA SER A 204 3.84 -25.47 -25.82
C SER A 204 3.00 -26.58 -25.19
N LYS A 205 3.15 -26.79 -23.88
CA LYS A 205 2.39 -27.79 -23.11
C LYS A 205 1.32 -27.10 -22.28
N THR A 206 0.12 -27.69 -22.27
CA THR A 206 -1.00 -27.22 -21.48
C THR A 206 -1.77 -28.39 -20.90
N THR A 207 -2.27 -28.23 -19.68
CA THR A 207 -3.06 -29.25 -18.98
C THR A 207 -4.51 -28.81 -18.87
N ASN A 208 -5.44 -29.66 -19.27
CA ASN A 208 -6.87 -29.44 -19.01
C ASN A 208 -7.17 -29.79 -17.54
N LEU A 209 -7.42 -28.77 -16.73
CA LEU A 209 -7.64 -28.93 -15.30
C LEU A 209 -8.99 -29.59 -14.99
N ASN A 210 -10.02 -29.33 -15.80
CA ASN A 210 -11.34 -29.94 -15.60
C ASN A 210 -11.27 -31.46 -15.79
N SER A 211 -10.65 -31.96 -16.86
CA SER A 211 -10.52 -33.41 -17.06
C SER A 211 -9.67 -34.05 -15.96
N THR A 212 -8.58 -33.39 -15.57
CA THR A 212 -7.70 -33.86 -14.50
C THR A 212 -8.46 -33.99 -13.18
N PHE A 213 -9.20 -32.96 -12.80
CA PHE A 213 -9.96 -32.95 -11.55
C PHE A 213 -11.18 -33.89 -11.57
N ASN A 214 -11.91 -33.98 -12.69
CA ASN A 214 -13.08 -34.86 -12.82
C ASN A 214 -12.68 -36.35 -12.82
N ASN A 215 -11.46 -36.69 -13.24
CA ASN A 215 -10.96 -38.07 -13.14
C ASN A 215 -10.62 -38.46 -11.69
N LEU A 216 -10.30 -37.48 -10.84
CA LEU A 216 -9.93 -37.68 -9.44
C LEU A 216 -11.11 -37.45 -8.48
N SER A 217 -12.15 -36.74 -8.92
CA SER A 217 -13.29 -36.35 -8.10
C SER A 217 -14.62 -36.62 -8.81
N LYS A 218 -15.70 -36.86 -8.06
CA LYS A 218 -17.06 -37.06 -8.61
C LYS A 218 -17.81 -35.75 -8.84
N THR A 219 -17.09 -34.65 -9.04
CA THR A 219 -17.68 -33.30 -9.16
C THR A 219 -16.88 -32.49 -10.17
N SER A 220 -17.29 -31.24 -10.41
CA SER A 220 -16.63 -30.33 -11.35
C SER A 220 -16.18 -29.06 -10.65
N ILE A 221 -15.21 -28.40 -11.27
CA ILE A 221 -14.63 -27.16 -10.79
C ILE A 221 -15.65 -26.02 -10.89
N SER A 222 -15.83 -25.26 -9.80
CA SER A 222 -16.51 -23.96 -9.86
C SER A 222 -15.51 -22.80 -9.85
N GLU A 223 -14.43 -22.92 -9.07
CA GLU A 223 -13.43 -21.86 -8.89
C GLU A 223 -12.06 -22.49 -8.59
N ILE A 224 -10.99 -21.83 -9.03
CA ILE A 224 -9.60 -22.29 -8.87
C ILE A 224 -8.73 -21.11 -8.45
N ILE A 225 -7.88 -21.32 -7.46
CA ILE A 225 -6.79 -20.42 -7.11
C ILE A 225 -5.50 -21.24 -6.95
N PHE A 226 -4.35 -20.65 -7.22
CA PHE A 226 -3.06 -21.29 -6.92
C PHE A 226 -2.88 -21.53 -5.42
N HIS A 227 -2.23 -22.65 -5.08
CA HIS A 227 -1.73 -22.84 -3.73
C HIS A 227 -0.65 -21.78 -3.45
N PRO A 228 -0.69 -21.08 -2.29
CA PRO A 228 0.10 -19.85 -2.08
C PRO A 228 1.61 -20.10 -1.87
N ALA A 229 2.05 -21.36 -1.79
CA ALA A 229 3.45 -21.73 -1.58
C ALA A 229 3.97 -22.78 -2.58
N ASP A 230 3.13 -23.32 -3.46
CA ASP A 230 3.52 -24.38 -4.40
C ASP A 230 2.78 -24.20 -5.73
N SER A 231 3.51 -23.82 -6.78
CA SER A 231 2.93 -23.50 -8.08
C SER A 231 2.41 -24.73 -8.84
N ASN A 232 2.66 -25.96 -8.37
CA ASN A 232 2.08 -27.18 -8.92
C ASN A 232 0.85 -27.66 -8.15
N LYS A 233 0.41 -26.93 -7.12
CA LYS A 233 -0.81 -27.22 -6.36
C LYS A 233 -1.85 -26.14 -6.58
N LEU A 234 -3.10 -26.56 -6.62
CA LEU A 234 -4.25 -25.68 -6.84
C LEU A 234 -5.28 -25.91 -5.73
N VAL A 235 -5.84 -24.83 -5.20
CA VAL A 235 -7.02 -24.89 -4.34
C VAL A 235 -8.26 -24.80 -5.25
N ILE A 236 -9.06 -25.86 -5.23
CA ILE A 236 -10.25 -26.00 -6.05
C ILE A 236 -11.48 -25.94 -5.15
N LYS A 237 -12.38 -25.00 -5.47
CA LYS A 237 -13.76 -25.08 -5.01
C LYS A 237 -14.56 -25.84 -6.06
N ALA A 238 -15.18 -26.92 -5.63
CA ALA A 238 -16.05 -27.73 -6.47
C ALA A 238 -17.48 -27.17 -6.52
N LYS A 239 -18.26 -27.57 -7.52
CA LYS A 239 -19.68 -27.15 -7.66
C LYS A 239 -20.56 -27.56 -6.47
N ASN A 240 -20.20 -28.60 -5.73
CA ASN A 240 -20.89 -28.98 -4.49
C ASN A 240 -20.47 -28.13 -3.27
N GLY A 241 -19.59 -27.15 -3.44
CA GLY A 241 -19.10 -26.25 -2.40
C GLY A 241 -17.92 -26.78 -1.59
N ALA A 242 -17.49 -28.03 -1.77
CA ALA A 242 -16.32 -28.56 -1.09
C ALA A 242 -15.02 -27.94 -1.62
N LEU A 243 -14.00 -27.86 -0.76
CA LEU A 243 -12.66 -27.40 -1.12
C LEU A 243 -11.67 -28.57 -1.17
N TYR A 244 -10.85 -28.60 -2.20
CA TYR A 244 -9.81 -29.58 -2.42
C TYR A 244 -8.49 -28.90 -2.75
N ILE A 245 -7.38 -29.57 -2.43
CA ILE A 245 -6.07 -29.27 -3.01
C ILE A 245 -5.80 -30.31 -4.10
N LEU A 246 -5.63 -29.86 -5.34
CA LEU A 246 -5.18 -30.69 -6.45
C LEU A 246 -3.66 -30.55 -6.58
N ASP A 247 -2.95 -31.67 -6.49
CA ASP A 247 -1.52 -31.78 -6.77
C ASP A 247 -1.32 -32.26 -8.22
N LEU A 248 -0.76 -31.40 -9.06
CA LEU A 248 -0.56 -31.68 -10.49
C LEU A 248 0.67 -32.56 -10.76
N ASN A 249 1.60 -32.66 -9.82
CA ASN A 249 2.77 -33.54 -9.96
C ASN A 249 2.39 -34.99 -9.65
N ARG A 250 1.62 -35.19 -8.58
CA ARG A 250 1.20 -36.52 -8.12
C ARG A 250 -0.12 -36.98 -8.73
N LEU A 251 -0.88 -36.05 -9.32
CA LEU A 251 -2.25 -36.26 -9.81
C LEU A 251 -3.16 -36.82 -8.70
N THR A 252 -3.12 -36.17 -7.55
CA THR A 252 -3.92 -36.54 -6.37
C THR A 252 -4.73 -35.36 -5.86
N ILE A 253 -5.85 -35.62 -5.19
CA ILE A 253 -6.61 -34.61 -4.47
C ILE A 253 -6.56 -34.85 -2.96
N GLU A 254 -6.44 -33.77 -2.20
CA GLU A 254 -6.57 -33.73 -0.74
C GLU A 254 -7.82 -32.91 -0.39
N THR A 255 -8.66 -33.39 0.52
CA THR A 255 -9.83 -32.63 0.97
C THR A 255 -9.45 -31.61 2.03
N VAL A 256 -9.77 -30.34 1.78
CA VAL A 256 -9.66 -29.25 2.78
C VAL A 256 -10.90 -29.23 3.65
N THR A 257 -12.08 -29.23 3.01
CA THR A 257 -13.37 -29.33 3.71
C THR A 257 -14.43 -29.87 2.78
N GLN A 258 -15.35 -30.67 3.32
CA GLN A 258 -16.58 -31.09 2.62
C GLN A 258 -17.74 -30.13 2.89
N LYS A 259 -17.57 -29.15 3.78
CA LYS A 259 -18.62 -28.17 4.07
C LYS A 259 -18.85 -27.27 2.84
N ILE A 260 -20.11 -26.88 2.61
CA ILE A 260 -20.47 -25.98 1.51
C ILE A 260 -19.82 -24.62 1.76
N THR A 261 -18.88 -24.26 0.90
CA THR A 261 -18.12 -23.02 0.99
C THR A 261 -18.75 -21.93 0.13
N VAL A 262 -19.04 -20.78 0.74
CA VAL A 262 -19.62 -19.61 0.06
C VAL A 262 -18.54 -18.83 -0.67
N SER A 263 -17.46 -18.48 0.03
CA SER A 263 -16.32 -17.73 -0.51
C SER A 263 -15.04 -18.21 0.18
N PHE A 264 -13.90 -18.08 -0.49
CA PHE A 264 -12.59 -18.41 0.07
C PHE A 264 -11.49 -17.50 -0.50
N ALA A 265 -10.40 -17.42 0.24
CA ALA A 265 -9.16 -16.82 -0.20
C ALA A 265 -7.97 -17.58 0.37
N VAL A 266 -6.82 -17.39 -0.25
CA VAL A 266 -5.58 -18.03 0.18
C VAL A 266 -4.59 -16.96 0.62
N LYS A 267 -3.95 -17.18 1.77
CA LYS A 267 -2.81 -16.39 2.22
C LYS A 267 -1.88 -17.31 2.98
N ASN A 268 -0.68 -17.55 2.43
CA ASN A 268 0.29 -18.50 2.99
C ASN A 268 0.43 -18.34 4.52
N PRO A 269 0.31 -19.42 5.33
CA PRO A 269 0.06 -20.82 4.98
C PRO A 269 -1.41 -21.26 5.08
N ASN A 270 -2.37 -20.34 5.04
CA ASN A 270 -3.77 -20.64 5.34
C ASN A 270 -4.69 -20.49 4.12
N ILE A 271 -5.71 -21.34 4.06
CA ILE A 271 -6.93 -21.12 3.27
C ILE A 271 -7.97 -20.55 4.23
N LEU A 272 -8.44 -19.35 3.97
CA LEU A 272 -9.54 -18.71 4.68
C LEU A 272 -10.82 -18.97 3.89
N TYR A 273 -11.87 -19.49 4.52
CA TYR A 273 -13.12 -19.77 3.84
C TYR A 273 -14.34 -19.55 4.74
N VAL A 274 -15.48 -19.32 4.11
CA VAL A 274 -16.76 -19.13 4.78
C VAL A 274 -17.68 -20.30 4.50
N SER A 275 -18.21 -20.93 5.54
CA SER A 275 -19.20 -21.98 5.43
C SER A 275 -20.36 -21.75 6.41
N GLY A 276 -21.57 -21.54 5.86
CA GLY A 276 -22.70 -21.06 6.65
C GLY A 276 -22.37 -19.71 7.29
N SER A 277 -22.39 -19.66 8.63
CA SER A 277 -21.99 -18.49 9.40
C SER A 277 -20.53 -18.53 9.89
N GLU A 278 -19.79 -19.59 9.63
CA GLU A 278 -18.43 -19.78 10.15
C GLU A 278 -17.40 -19.21 9.18
N ILE A 279 -16.55 -18.31 9.67
CA ILE A 279 -15.29 -17.95 9.02
C ILE A 279 -14.22 -18.87 9.59
N ARG A 280 -13.64 -19.72 8.74
CA ARG A 280 -12.70 -20.78 9.13
C ARG A 280 -11.37 -20.62 8.42
N SER A 281 -10.31 -21.08 9.06
CA SER A 281 -8.96 -21.06 8.52
C SER A 281 -8.37 -22.46 8.53
N PHE A 282 -8.08 -22.99 7.36
CA PHE A 282 -7.38 -24.25 7.19
C PHE A 282 -5.88 -24.00 7.01
N ASN A 283 -5.05 -24.53 7.90
CA ASN A 283 -3.60 -24.42 7.80
C ASN A 283 -3.05 -25.49 6.84
N LEU A 284 -2.42 -25.07 5.75
CA LEU A 284 -1.90 -25.95 4.70
C LEU A 284 -0.75 -26.84 5.15
N LEU A 285 0.00 -26.43 6.18
CA LEU A 285 1.15 -27.17 6.73
C LEU A 285 0.74 -28.12 7.84
N LEU A 286 0.01 -27.61 8.83
CA LEU A 286 -0.42 -28.35 10.01
C LEU A 286 -1.68 -29.21 9.77
N LYS A 287 -2.39 -28.95 8.67
CA LYS A 287 -3.65 -29.64 8.31
C LYS A 287 -4.74 -29.48 9.37
N THR A 288 -4.74 -28.34 10.06
CA THR A 288 -5.75 -27.99 11.07
C THR A 288 -6.82 -27.09 10.47
N ASP A 289 -8.08 -27.27 10.89
CA ASP A 289 -9.21 -26.45 10.46
C ASP A 289 -9.82 -25.71 11.66
N ASP A 290 -9.45 -24.44 11.80
CA ASP A 290 -9.79 -23.63 12.97
C ASP A 290 -10.96 -22.69 12.67
N LEU A 291 -11.96 -22.70 13.57
CA LEU A 291 -12.98 -21.65 13.58
C LEU A 291 -12.30 -20.33 14.00
N ARG A 292 -12.38 -19.29 13.16
CA ARG A 292 -11.82 -17.98 13.48
C ARG A 292 -12.88 -17.06 14.06
N PHE A 293 -13.98 -16.89 13.34
CA PHE A 293 -15.06 -15.97 13.70
C PHE A 293 -16.41 -16.51 13.24
N LYS A 294 -17.49 -15.91 13.74
CA LYS A 294 -18.86 -16.18 13.29
C LYS A 294 -19.48 -14.90 12.75
N LEU A 295 -20.07 -14.98 11.57
CA LEU A 295 -20.92 -13.95 11.00
C LEU A 295 -22.16 -13.77 11.89
N SER A 296 -22.57 -12.53 12.10
CA SER A 296 -23.86 -12.25 12.73
C SER A 296 -25.01 -12.71 11.83
N LYS A 297 -26.21 -12.86 12.40
CA LYS A 297 -27.41 -13.30 11.66
C LYS A 297 -27.70 -12.38 10.46
N GLU A 298 -27.59 -11.06 10.65
CA GLU A 298 -27.78 -10.07 9.59
C GLU A 298 -26.78 -10.24 8.43
N LEU A 299 -25.53 -10.62 8.73
CA LEU A 299 -24.50 -10.82 7.72
C LEU A 299 -24.64 -12.14 6.98
N THR A 300 -25.22 -13.17 7.60
CA THR A 300 -25.44 -14.47 6.94
C THR A 300 -26.46 -14.44 5.81
N GLU A 301 -27.36 -13.45 5.81
CA GLU A 301 -28.35 -13.26 4.75
C GLU A 301 -27.76 -12.52 3.53
N GLN A 302 -26.57 -11.94 3.68
CA GLN A 302 -25.91 -11.16 2.64
C GLN A 302 -24.95 -12.03 1.83
N LYS A 303 -24.90 -11.80 0.52
CA LYS A 303 -23.96 -12.49 -0.37
C LYS A 303 -22.56 -11.90 -0.21
N ILE A 304 -21.58 -12.76 0.05
CA ILE A 304 -20.17 -12.35 0.12
C ILE A 304 -19.64 -12.17 -1.30
N SER A 305 -19.02 -11.01 -1.54
CA SER A 305 -18.28 -10.70 -2.77
C SER A 305 -16.84 -11.16 -2.64
N GLU A 306 -16.17 -10.80 -1.55
CA GLU A 306 -14.75 -11.08 -1.34
C GLU A 306 -14.45 -11.30 0.14
N ILE A 307 -13.48 -12.15 0.43
CA ILE A 307 -12.89 -12.33 1.76
C ILE A 307 -11.37 -12.31 1.62
N TYR A 308 -10.66 -11.63 2.51
CA TYR A 308 -9.20 -11.62 2.53
C TYR A 308 -8.67 -11.32 3.94
N SER A 309 -7.36 -11.46 4.16
CA SER A 309 -6.75 -11.23 5.46
C SER A 309 -5.41 -10.52 5.35
N ASN A 310 -5.13 -9.64 6.31
CA ASN A 310 -3.81 -9.05 6.49
C ASN A 310 -2.91 -9.88 7.46
N GLY A 311 -3.44 -10.95 8.05
CA GLY A 311 -2.78 -11.79 9.07
C GLY A 311 -3.30 -11.55 10.48
N ASN A 312 -3.61 -10.29 10.83
CA ASN A 312 -4.13 -9.89 12.14
C ASN A 312 -5.66 -9.76 12.16
N ALA A 313 -6.25 -9.45 11.00
CA ALA A 313 -7.67 -9.24 10.80
C ALA A 313 -8.13 -9.93 9.51
N ILE A 314 -9.43 -10.19 9.44
CA ILE A 314 -10.13 -10.72 8.28
C ILE A 314 -11.10 -9.65 7.79
N PHE A 315 -11.09 -9.39 6.50
CA PHE A 315 -11.98 -8.45 5.84
C PHE A 315 -12.99 -9.21 5.00
N VAL A 316 -14.26 -8.81 5.08
CA VAL A 316 -15.34 -9.37 4.28
C VAL A 316 -16.05 -8.24 3.57
N LEU A 317 -16.05 -8.28 2.24
CA LEU A 317 -16.81 -7.38 1.38
C LEU A 317 -18.06 -8.12 0.89
N PHE A 318 -19.22 -7.57 1.18
CA PHE A 318 -20.52 -8.09 0.72
C PHE A 318 -20.91 -7.48 -0.64
N GLN A 319 -21.74 -8.17 -1.41
CA GLN A 319 -22.21 -7.71 -2.73
C GLN A 319 -23.04 -6.42 -2.68
N ASN A 320 -23.60 -6.07 -1.52
CA ASN A 320 -24.26 -4.78 -1.29
C ASN A 320 -23.26 -3.64 -0.98
N GLY A 321 -21.96 -3.90 -1.02
CA GLY A 321 -20.89 -2.93 -0.73
C GLY A 321 -20.58 -2.76 0.76
N GLY A 322 -21.17 -3.56 1.66
CA GLY A 322 -20.80 -3.55 3.07
C GLY A 322 -19.40 -4.14 3.28
N LEU A 323 -18.46 -3.35 3.82
CA LEU A 323 -17.12 -3.80 4.16
C LEU A 323 -17.00 -3.96 5.68
N TYR A 324 -16.62 -5.15 6.13
CA TYR A 324 -16.51 -5.49 7.55
C TYR A 324 -15.11 -6.00 7.90
N ILE A 325 -14.66 -5.70 9.11
CA ILE A 325 -13.43 -6.23 9.71
C ILE A 325 -13.75 -7.14 10.89
N PHE A 326 -13.11 -8.30 10.93
CA PHE A 326 -13.17 -9.28 12.00
C PHE A 326 -11.78 -9.42 12.61
N ASN A 327 -11.68 -9.20 13.92
CA ASN A 327 -10.44 -9.34 14.69
C ASN A 327 -10.79 -9.72 16.14
N GLN A 328 -9.79 -9.82 17.01
CA GLN A 328 -10.02 -10.20 18.41
C GLN A 328 -10.92 -9.19 19.16
N GLN A 329 -10.82 -7.89 18.84
CA GLN A 329 -11.70 -6.88 19.45
C GLN A 329 -13.12 -6.90 18.88
N ASN A 330 -13.29 -7.33 17.63
CA ASN A 330 -14.55 -7.33 16.90
C ASN A 330 -14.86 -8.74 16.34
N PRO A 331 -15.11 -9.74 17.21
CA PRO A 331 -15.26 -11.13 16.79
C PRO A 331 -16.53 -11.40 15.96
N THR A 332 -17.54 -10.52 16.06
CA THR A 332 -18.79 -10.59 15.29
C THR A 332 -18.79 -9.68 14.04
N GLY A 333 -17.66 -9.00 13.78
CA GLY A 333 -17.50 -8.07 12.67
C GLY A 333 -17.88 -6.63 13.03
N LEU A 334 -16.99 -5.69 12.71
CA LEU A 334 -17.24 -4.25 12.74
C LEU A 334 -17.39 -3.75 11.32
N LYS A 335 -18.45 -2.98 11.04
CA LYS A 335 -18.62 -2.33 9.73
C LYS A 335 -17.62 -1.19 9.59
N ILE A 336 -16.75 -1.24 8.58
CA ILE A 336 -15.85 -0.14 8.22
C ILE A 336 -16.60 0.90 7.40
N ALA A 337 -17.28 0.46 6.34
CA ALA A 337 -17.98 1.34 5.41
C ALA A 337 -19.08 0.59 4.63
N GLY A 338 -19.93 1.35 3.92
CA GLY A 338 -20.95 0.83 3.01
C GLY A 338 -20.75 1.33 1.58
N SER A 339 -21.44 0.74 0.61
CA SER A 339 -21.34 1.10 -0.81
C SER A 339 -19.93 1.02 -1.39
N ILE A 340 -19.09 0.16 -0.82
CA ILE A 340 -17.69 -0.03 -1.24
C ILE A 340 -17.65 -0.79 -2.55
N LYS A 341 -16.91 -0.23 -3.51
CA LYS A 341 -16.68 -0.85 -4.81
C LYS A 341 -15.51 -1.83 -4.73
N LYS A 342 -14.41 -1.43 -4.08
CA LYS A 342 -13.20 -2.25 -3.94
C LYS A 342 -12.33 -1.74 -2.79
N SER A 343 -11.45 -2.61 -2.31
CA SER A 343 -10.52 -2.36 -1.22
C SER A 343 -9.21 -3.11 -1.43
N VAL A 344 -8.08 -2.56 -0.98
CA VAL A 344 -6.74 -3.13 -1.14
C VAL A 344 -5.92 -2.89 0.12
N VAL A 345 -5.33 -3.96 0.68
CA VAL A 345 -4.45 -3.89 1.86
C VAL A 345 -3.07 -3.35 1.47
N SER A 346 -2.49 -2.52 2.33
CA SER A 346 -1.13 -1.99 2.13
C SER A 346 -0.05 -3.08 2.23
N PRO A 347 1.11 -2.90 1.58
CA PRO A 347 2.24 -3.84 1.64
C PRO A 347 2.70 -4.16 3.08
N ASP A 348 2.67 -3.15 3.96
CA ASP A 348 3.01 -3.31 5.38
C ASP A 348 1.92 -4.05 6.19
N ASN A 349 0.77 -4.37 5.60
CA ASN A 349 -0.42 -4.96 6.21
C ASN A 349 -1.11 -4.09 7.28
N LYS A 350 -0.77 -2.79 7.40
CA LYS A 350 -1.25 -1.92 8.48
C LYS A 350 -2.40 -1.00 8.08
N LYS A 351 -2.69 -0.88 6.79
CA LYS A 351 -3.68 0.06 6.23
C LYS A 351 -4.54 -0.65 5.19
N LEU A 352 -5.71 -0.09 4.95
CA LEU A 352 -6.61 -0.53 3.90
C LEU A 352 -7.05 0.69 3.10
N ALA A 353 -6.72 0.71 1.81
CA ALA A 353 -7.27 1.68 0.88
C ALA A 353 -8.60 1.14 0.36
N PHE A 354 -9.64 1.96 0.33
CA PHE A 354 -10.94 1.57 -0.22
C PHE A 354 -11.61 2.76 -0.87
N TRP A 355 -12.50 2.50 -1.82
CA TRP A 355 -13.31 3.54 -2.43
C TRP A 355 -14.72 3.08 -2.71
N ASP A 356 -15.64 4.04 -2.62
CA ASP A 356 -17.06 3.81 -2.79
C ASP A 356 -17.51 4.03 -4.25
N ASN A 357 -18.80 3.86 -4.50
CA ASN A 357 -19.41 4.13 -5.80
C ASN A 357 -19.39 5.62 -6.21
N ASN A 358 -19.11 6.53 -5.29
CA ASN A 358 -18.94 7.97 -5.54
C ASN A 358 -17.47 8.37 -5.72
N TYR A 359 -16.57 7.37 -5.79
CA TYR A 359 -15.13 7.56 -6.00
C TYR A 359 -14.43 8.30 -4.86
N GLU A 360 -14.97 8.23 -3.64
CA GLU A 360 -14.27 8.72 -2.47
C GLU A 360 -13.20 7.72 -2.04
N LEU A 361 -11.93 8.12 -2.19
CA LEU A 361 -10.79 7.31 -1.75
C LEU A 361 -10.54 7.50 -0.26
N ASN A 362 -10.49 6.40 0.48
CA ASN A 362 -10.35 6.37 1.92
C ASN A 362 -9.22 5.44 2.35
N ILE A 363 -8.57 5.79 3.47
CA ILE A 363 -7.52 5.00 4.12
C ILE A 363 -7.97 4.66 5.53
N TYR A 364 -8.27 3.38 5.77
CA TYR A 364 -8.53 2.85 7.11
C TYR A 364 -7.23 2.36 7.75
N PHE A 365 -6.95 2.81 8.97
CA PHE A 365 -5.78 2.39 9.75
C PHE A 365 -6.15 1.19 10.62
N ILE A 366 -5.53 0.04 10.33
CA ILE A 366 -5.85 -1.23 10.98
C ILE A 366 -5.22 -1.29 12.39
N GLU A 367 -4.07 -0.65 12.58
CA GLU A 367 -3.36 -0.52 13.84
C GLU A 367 -2.91 0.93 14.08
N ASP A 368 -2.47 1.23 15.31
CA ASP A 368 -1.89 2.52 15.65
C ASP A 368 -0.69 2.84 14.74
N TYR A 369 -0.72 4.00 14.13
CA TYR A 369 0.33 4.50 13.24
C TYR A 369 0.86 5.82 13.82
N GLN A 370 2.11 5.80 14.30
CA GLN A 370 2.71 6.89 15.07
C GLN A 370 4.08 7.29 14.49
N THR A 371 4.12 7.54 13.19
CA THR A 371 5.32 7.98 12.47
C THR A 371 5.16 9.45 12.05
N GLU A 372 5.16 9.77 10.76
CA GLU A 372 4.97 11.12 10.23
C GLU A 372 3.59 11.71 10.51
N ILE A 373 2.56 10.86 10.52
CA ILE A 373 1.19 11.20 10.92
C ILE A 373 0.79 10.28 12.07
N VAL A 374 -0.05 10.80 12.95
CA VAL A 374 -0.54 10.07 14.13
C VAL A 374 -1.98 9.67 13.88
N LYS A 375 -2.22 8.36 13.78
CA LYS A 375 -3.54 7.75 13.56
C LYS A 375 -3.72 6.59 14.52
N LYS A 376 -4.92 6.46 15.07
CA LYS A 376 -5.32 5.33 15.91
C LYS A 376 -5.91 4.20 15.06
N SER A 377 -5.83 2.99 15.58
CA SER A 377 -6.57 1.85 15.01
C SER A 377 -8.05 2.22 14.89
N GLY A 378 -8.61 2.04 13.70
CA GLY A 378 -9.99 2.41 13.38
C GLY A 378 -10.15 3.78 12.69
N ASP A 379 -9.12 4.62 12.70
CA ASP A 379 -9.19 5.93 12.03
C ASP A 379 -9.36 5.77 10.52
N ILE A 380 -10.14 6.69 9.92
CA ILE A 380 -10.30 6.81 8.47
C ILE A 380 -9.82 8.19 8.03
N THR A 381 -8.92 8.21 7.05
CA THR A 381 -8.50 9.41 6.34
C THR A 381 -9.13 9.43 4.97
N VAL A 382 -9.74 10.57 4.60
CA VAL A 382 -10.39 10.77 3.29
C VAL A 382 -9.45 11.51 2.35
N LEU A 383 -9.20 10.95 1.18
CA LEU A 383 -8.45 11.53 0.06
C LEU A 383 -9.44 11.91 -1.05
N ASN A 384 -10.12 13.05 -0.88
CA ASN A 384 -11.22 13.52 -1.75
C ASN A 384 -10.80 14.00 -3.16
N ALA A 385 -9.65 13.58 -3.68
CA ALA A 385 -9.07 14.08 -4.92
C ALA A 385 -9.79 13.59 -6.20
N TYR A 386 -10.58 12.51 -6.13
CA TYR A 386 -11.02 11.77 -7.33
C TYR A 386 -12.54 11.69 -7.55
N ARG A 387 -13.34 12.48 -6.83
CA ARG A 387 -14.81 12.45 -6.96
C ARG A 387 -15.28 12.82 -8.38
N GLU A 388 -14.59 13.74 -9.04
CA GLU A 388 -14.93 14.20 -10.39
C GLU A 388 -14.33 13.32 -11.49
N SER A 389 -13.05 12.97 -11.38
CA SER A 389 -12.34 12.14 -12.38
C SER A 389 -12.73 10.66 -12.34
N GLY A 390 -13.30 10.22 -11.22
CA GLY A 390 -13.61 8.84 -10.91
C GLY A 390 -12.38 7.96 -10.66
N ILE A 391 -12.60 6.82 -10.01
CA ILE A 391 -11.57 5.82 -9.71
C ILE A 391 -11.89 4.50 -10.41
N LYS A 392 -10.95 4.04 -11.21
CA LYS A 392 -10.97 2.72 -11.87
C LYS A 392 -10.24 1.68 -11.03
N ASN A 393 -9.03 2.00 -10.56
CA ASN A 393 -8.24 1.10 -9.73
C ASN A 393 -7.25 1.86 -8.83
N VAL A 394 -6.81 1.22 -7.76
CA VAL A 394 -5.82 1.78 -6.81
C VAL A 394 -4.80 0.72 -6.48
N PHE A 395 -3.52 1.11 -6.49
CA PHE A 395 -2.41 0.28 -6.03
C PHE A 395 -1.65 1.00 -4.94
N TRP A 396 -1.19 0.26 -3.94
CA TRP A 396 -0.24 0.78 -2.98
C TRP A 396 1.16 0.84 -3.59
N TYR A 397 1.85 1.96 -3.40
CA TYR A 397 3.28 2.02 -3.62
C TYR A 397 4.00 1.17 -2.57
N LYS A 398 5.15 0.60 -2.93
CA LYS A 398 5.88 -0.42 -2.15
C LYS A 398 6.19 -0.04 -0.70
N ASP A 399 6.25 1.26 -0.37
CA ASP A 399 6.56 1.73 0.98
C ASP A 399 5.34 2.02 1.85
N SER A 400 4.12 1.75 1.35
CA SER A 400 2.85 1.97 2.05
C SER A 400 2.54 3.43 2.43
N ARG A 401 3.21 4.42 1.81
CA ARG A 401 2.97 5.86 2.04
C ARG A 401 2.36 6.61 0.85
N TYR A 402 2.34 5.96 -0.30
CA TYR A 402 1.76 6.51 -1.52
C TYR A 402 0.81 5.53 -2.19
N LEU A 403 -0.07 6.07 -3.02
CA LEU A 403 -0.99 5.33 -3.86
C LEU A 403 -0.80 5.71 -5.32
N LEU A 404 -0.99 4.74 -6.18
CA LEU A 404 -1.14 4.88 -7.62
C LEU A 404 -2.62 4.74 -7.96
N VAL A 405 -3.23 5.80 -8.49
CA VAL A 405 -4.67 5.87 -8.76
C VAL A 405 -4.90 5.92 -10.26
N GLU A 406 -5.52 4.89 -10.83
CA GLU A 406 -6.01 4.88 -12.21
C GLU A 406 -7.41 5.51 -12.23
N THR A 407 -7.57 6.62 -12.94
CA THR A 407 -8.86 7.32 -13.08
C THR A 407 -9.69 6.74 -14.22
N ILE A 408 -10.97 7.09 -14.29
CA ILE A 408 -11.84 6.71 -15.42
C ILE A 408 -11.38 7.40 -16.72
N GLY A 409 -10.80 8.60 -16.61
CA GLY A 409 -10.18 9.33 -17.70
C GLY A 409 -8.85 8.75 -18.20
N ASN A 410 -8.44 7.56 -17.76
CA ASN A 410 -7.17 6.92 -18.14
C ASN A 410 -5.94 7.77 -17.79
N THR A 411 -6.01 8.50 -16.68
CA THR A 411 -4.84 9.13 -16.06
C THR A 411 -4.37 8.27 -14.89
N VAL A 412 -3.07 8.31 -14.63
CA VAL A 412 -2.45 7.60 -13.51
C VAL A 412 -1.80 8.64 -12.60
N ASN A 413 -2.32 8.76 -11.39
CA ASN A 413 -1.85 9.75 -10.42
C ASN A 413 -1.11 9.06 -9.28
N PHE A 414 -0.06 9.71 -8.77
CA PHE A 414 0.71 9.30 -7.61
C PHE A 414 0.45 10.27 -6.47
N ILE A 415 -0.20 9.79 -5.42
CA ILE A 415 -0.70 10.62 -4.30
C ILE A 415 -0.18 10.07 -2.97
N GLU A 416 0.19 10.95 -2.06
CA GLU A 416 0.57 10.57 -0.70
C GLU A 416 -0.64 10.35 0.21
N ILE A 417 -0.49 9.51 1.24
CA ILE A 417 -1.55 9.29 2.24
C ILE A 417 -1.54 10.32 3.37
N ASP A 418 -0.52 11.19 3.43
CA ASP A 418 -0.39 12.25 4.42
C ASP A 418 -1.45 13.33 4.18
N ASP A 419 -2.49 13.31 5.02
CA ASP A 419 -3.65 14.20 4.94
C ASP A 419 -3.43 15.61 5.52
N ARG A 420 -2.21 15.92 5.98
CA ARG A 420 -1.83 17.28 6.34
C ARG A 420 -1.78 18.13 5.07
N GLN A 421 -2.47 19.27 5.07
CA GLN A 421 -2.48 20.19 3.93
C GLN A 421 -1.11 20.87 3.73
N LEU A 422 -0.57 20.95 2.51
CA LEU A 422 -1.13 20.55 1.22
C LEU A 422 -0.88 19.07 0.89
N ILE A 423 -1.81 18.41 0.21
CA ILE A 423 -1.64 17.03 -0.29
C ILE A 423 -0.89 17.09 -1.63
N ASN A 424 0.21 16.35 -1.74
CA ASN A 424 0.99 16.23 -2.97
C ASN A 424 0.46 15.09 -3.82
N GLU A 425 0.15 15.43 -5.06
CA GLU A 425 -0.34 14.53 -6.10
C GLU A 425 0.33 14.88 -7.42
N TYR A 426 0.75 13.86 -8.16
CA TYR A 426 1.47 14.01 -9.43
C TYR A 426 0.91 13.08 -10.49
N THR A 427 0.65 13.59 -11.70
CA THR A 427 0.27 12.75 -12.83
C THR A 427 1.50 12.03 -13.39
N LEU A 428 1.52 10.71 -13.32
CA LEU A 428 2.60 9.88 -13.89
C LEU A 428 2.41 9.56 -15.36
N SER A 429 1.14 9.44 -15.79
CA SER A 429 0.82 9.03 -17.15
C SER A 429 -0.59 9.47 -17.53
N GLU A 430 -0.76 9.90 -18.77
CA GLU A 430 -2.06 10.17 -19.38
C GLU A 430 -2.34 9.17 -20.51
N ASN A 431 -3.60 9.08 -20.93
CA ASN A 431 -4.07 8.20 -22.00
C ASN A 431 -3.57 6.76 -21.84
N SER A 432 -3.56 6.28 -20.59
CA SER A 432 -3.03 4.98 -20.20
C SER A 432 -4.11 4.14 -19.54
N SER A 433 -4.18 2.88 -19.95
CA SER A 433 -5.23 1.97 -19.49
C SER A 433 -4.62 0.67 -18.98
N ASN A 434 -5.40 -0.06 -18.17
CA ASN A 434 -5.01 -1.37 -17.67
C ASN A 434 -3.69 -1.31 -16.91
N LEU A 435 -3.73 -0.61 -15.78
CA LEU A 435 -2.58 -0.39 -14.94
C LEU A 435 -2.22 -1.65 -14.14
N HIS A 436 -0.93 -1.92 -13.98
CA HIS A 436 -0.42 -2.91 -13.03
C HIS A 436 0.88 -2.41 -12.40
N TYR A 437 0.96 -2.39 -11.07
CA TYR A 437 2.17 -2.03 -10.35
C TYR A 437 2.81 -3.27 -9.72
N GLU A 438 4.03 -3.59 -10.15
CA GLU A 438 4.82 -4.69 -9.59
C GLU A 438 5.81 -4.13 -8.56
N GLN A 439 5.53 -4.45 -7.30
CA GLN A 439 6.18 -3.81 -6.14
C GLN A 439 7.67 -4.15 -6.04
N ASN A 440 8.05 -5.38 -6.39
CA ASN A 440 9.44 -5.86 -6.23
C ASN A 440 10.39 -5.19 -7.22
N SER A 441 9.98 -5.10 -8.49
CA SER A 441 10.74 -4.41 -9.53
C SER A 441 10.51 -2.90 -9.53
N ASN A 442 9.53 -2.42 -8.76
CA ASN A 442 9.13 -1.03 -8.66
C ASN A 442 8.76 -0.42 -10.02
N ARG A 443 8.01 -1.20 -10.81
CA ARG A 443 7.61 -0.85 -12.17
C ARG A 443 6.10 -0.73 -12.26
N LEU A 444 5.67 0.33 -12.94
CA LEU A 444 4.29 0.55 -13.29
C LEU A 444 4.10 0.24 -14.78
N TYR A 445 3.38 -0.84 -15.06
CA TYR A 445 3.01 -1.26 -16.39
C TYR A 445 1.64 -0.69 -16.78
N PHE A 446 1.49 -0.31 -18.05
CA PHE A 446 0.23 0.20 -18.59
C PHE A 446 0.17 0.04 -20.11
N ILE A 447 -1.03 0.12 -20.67
CA ILE A 447 -1.26 0.16 -22.12
C ILE A 447 -1.41 1.60 -22.59
N ARG A 448 -0.66 1.97 -23.62
CA ARG A 448 -0.81 3.22 -24.39
C ARG A 448 -0.74 2.89 -25.88
N GLU A 449 -1.64 3.44 -26.69
CA GLU A 449 -1.70 3.17 -28.14
C GLU A 449 -1.68 1.65 -28.46
N ASN A 450 -2.43 0.86 -27.68
CA ASN A 450 -2.50 -0.60 -27.78
C ASN A 450 -1.16 -1.34 -27.64
N LYS A 451 -0.14 -0.72 -27.03
CA LYS A 451 1.13 -1.36 -26.68
C LYS A 451 1.37 -1.25 -25.19
N ILE A 452 2.06 -2.25 -24.65
CA ILE A 452 2.42 -2.28 -23.22
C ILE A 452 3.69 -1.46 -23.03
N TYR A 453 3.68 -0.57 -22.04
CA TYR A 453 4.84 0.19 -21.59
C TYR A 453 5.02 0.00 -20.08
N PHE A 454 6.20 0.35 -19.59
CA PHE A 454 6.44 0.51 -18.16
C PHE A 454 7.25 1.75 -17.84
N VAL A 455 7.11 2.22 -16.61
CA VAL A 455 7.96 3.25 -16.00
C VAL A 455 8.46 2.75 -14.65
N GLU A 456 9.68 3.12 -14.28
CA GLU A 456 10.22 2.91 -12.93
C GLU A 456 9.90 4.15 -12.08
N ILE A 457 9.40 3.93 -10.86
CA ILE A 457 8.90 5.01 -9.96
C ILE A 457 9.88 5.36 -8.85
#